data_AF-A0A350WR96-F1
#
_entry.id   AF-A0A350WR96-F1
#
_cell.length_a   1.000
_cell.length_b   1.000
_cell.length_c   1.000
_cell.angle_alpha   90.00
_cell.angle_beta   90.00
_cell.angle_gamma   90.00
#
_symmetry.space_group_name_H-M   'P 1'
#
loop_
_entity.id
_entity.type
_entity.pdbx_description
1 polymer ?
#
loop_
_entity_poly.entity_id
_entity_poly.type
_entity_poly.pdbx_seq_one_letter_code
_entity_poly.pdbx_strand_id
1 'polypeptide(L)'
;NQRWYVVPIENVQAPYPQLHDLVDEAFVALRRRVSQETGWDALASLENAFVPLTTSLEPGMDEDWLYTGRAFAINSLMSNAGWLVAMREDIGAQTYWRIYIRAATQDGSLGEPLHDTPWNLYARYDLDPRTYEQGGDYAPAPSGYWVDVTSLASAYGWERQPALPNWRTYYKGARFTTFALTSGMSWYAAMRELYPPEALATPTKVLAPT
;
A
#
# COMPACT_ATOMS: atom_id res chain seq x y z
N ASN A 1 -13.43 -27.41 8.38
CA ASN A 1 -12.19 -26.63 8.21
C ASN A 1 -11.85 -26.55 6.73
N GLN A 2 -12.45 -25.59 6.03
CA GLN A 2 -11.99 -25.22 4.69
C GLN A 2 -10.69 -24.43 4.90
N ARG A 3 -9.58 -24.91 4.34
CA ARG A 3 -8.32 -24.18 4.31
C ARG A 3 -8.31 -23.34 3.06
N TRP A 4 -8.01 -22.07 3.22
CA TRP A 4 -7.82 -21.17 2.09
C TRP A 4 -6.37 -21.23 1.63
N TYR A 5 -6.15 -20.75 0.42
CA TYR A 5 -4.83 -20.66 -0.19
C TYR A 5 -4.72 -19.33 -0.93
N VAL A 6 -3.49 -19.00 -1.31
CA VAL A 6 -3.23 -17.87 -2.19
C VAL A 6 -3.16 -18.35 -3.63
N VAL A 7 -3.77 -17.61 -4.54
CA VAL A 7 -3.80 -17.84 -5.98
C VAL A 7 -2.92 -16.82 -6.70
N PRO A 8 -2.28 -17.19 -7.81
CA PRO A 8 -1.53 -16.23 -8.62
C PRO A 8 -2.49 -15.21 -9.26
N ILE A 9 -2.09 -13.94 -9.26
CA ILE A 9 -2.80 -12.90 -10.02
C ILE A 9 -2.21 -12.85 -11.43
N GLU A 10 -3.04 -13.04 -12.44
CA GLU A 10 -2.58 -13.05 -13.82
C GLU A 10 -2.08 -11.67 -14.29
N ASN A 11 -0.99 -11.68 -15.05
CA ASN A 11 -0.41 -10.49 -15.69
C ASN A 11 -0.05 -9.37 -14.69
N VAL A 12 0.31 -9.70 -13.44
CA VAL A 12 0.84 -8.76 -12.45
C VAL A 12 2.27 -9.13 -12.12
N GLN A 13 3.17 -8.14 -12.19
CA GLN A 13 4.54 -8.27 -11.73
C GLN A 13 4.65 -7.85 -10.27
N ALA A 14 5.09 -8.77 -9.41
CA ALA A 14 5.45 -8.51 -8.01
C ALA A 14 6.44 -9.61 -7.56
N PRO A 15 7.15 -9.45 -6.43
CA PRO A 15 7.99 -10.51 -5.87
C PRO A 15 7.22 -11.81 -5.60
N TYR A 16 6.01 -11.66 -5.04
CA TYR A 16 5.04 -12.74 -4.82
C TYR A 16 3.67 -12.25 -5.32
N PRO A 17 3.32 -12.51 -6.58
CA PRO A 17 2.12 -11.99 -7.22
C PRO A 17 0.91 -12.88 -6.91
N GLN A 18 0.63 -13.08 -5.62
CA GLN A 18 -0.46 -13.95 -5.17
C GLN A 18 -1.38 -13.18 -4.22
N LEU A 19 -2.66 -13.52 -4.23
CA LEU A 19 -3.65 -13.03 -3.27
C LEU A 19 -4.48 -14.19 -2.73
N HIS A 20 -5.09 -13.98 -1.58
CA HIS A 20 -6.05 -14.91 -1.02
C HIS A 20 -7.23 -15.11 -1.99
N ASP A 21 -7.68 -16.35 -2.20
CA ASP A 21 -8.78 -16.78 -3.10
C ASP A 21 -10.16 -16.15 -2.79
N LEU A 22 -10.24 -15.28 -1.77
CA LEU A 22 -11.48 -14.57 -1.40
C LEU A 22 -11.43 -13.09 -1.79
N VAL A 23 -10.28 -12.60 -2.25
CA VAL A 23 -10.06 -11.16 -2.51
C VAL A 23 -9.49 -10.90 -3.90
N ASP A 24 -9.06 -11.93 -4.63
CA ASP A 24 -8.40 -11.77 -5.91
C ASP A 24 -9.35 -11.20 -6.98
N GLU A 25 -10.63 -11.59 -7.00
CA GLU A 25 -11.58 -10.97 -7.94
C GLU A 25 -11.82 -9.49 -7.63
N ALA A 26 -11.82 -9.12 -6.35
CA ALA A 26 -11.93 -7.72 -5.94
C ALA A 26 -10.70 -6.91 -6.41
N PHE A 27 -9.50 -7.49 -6.36
CA PHE A 27 -8.30 -6.87 -6.91
C PHE A 27 -8.37 -6.74 -8.44
N VAL A 28 -8.78 -7.80 -9.15
CA VAL A 28 -8.91 -7.78 -10.62
C VAL A 28 -9.92 -6.73 -11.07
N ALA A 29 -11.03 -6.59 -10.35
CA ALA A 29 -12.03 -5.57 -10.61
C ALA A 29 -11.50 -4.15 -10.34
N LEU A 30 -10.80 -3.94 -9.22
CA LEU A 30 -10.13 -2.68 -8.90
C LEU A 30 -9.09 -2.30 -9.98
N ARG A 31 -8.20 -3.23 -10.35
CA ARG A 31 -7.19 -3.01 -11.39
C ARG A 31 -7.83 -2.57 -12.69
N ARG A 32 -8.88 -3.26 -13.15
CA ARG A 32 -9.62 -2.86 -14.37
C ARG A 32 -10.16 -1.44 -14.25
N ARG A 33 -10.75 -1.08 -13.12
CA ARG A 33 -11.29 0.27 -12.89
C ARG A 33 -10.19 1.32 -12.87
N VAL A 34 -9.10 1.09 -12.16
CA VAL A 34 -7.94 2.00 -12.14
C VAL A 34 -7.38 2.19 -13.54
N SER A 35 -7.24 1.12 -14.34
CA SER A 35 -6.74 1.22 -15.71
C SER A 35 -7.65 2.03 -16.63
N GLN A 36 -8.97 1.92 -16.44
CA GLN A 36 -9.95 2.72 -17.19
C GLN A 36 -9.87 4.21 -16.84
N GLU A 37 -9.79 4.53 -15.56
CA GLU A 37 -9.79 5.91 -15.05
C GLU A 37 -8.46 6.62 -15.29
N THR A 38 -7.34 5.89 -15.19
CA THR A 38 -6.01 6.45 -15.42
C THR A 38 -5.61 6.39 -16.90
N GLY A 39 -6.20 5.51 -17.70
CA GLY A 39 -5.84 5.30 -19.10
C GLY A 39 -4.59 4.44 -19.31
N TRP A 40 -4.07 3.80 -18.26
CA TRP A 40 -2.94 2.87 -18.33
C TRP A 40 -2.97 1.91 -17.13
N ASP A 41 -2.32 0.75 -17.24
CA ASP A 41 -2.39 -0.27 -16.18
C ASP A 41 -1.43 0.01 -15.01
N ALA A 42 -1.83 0.94 -14.15
CA ALA A 42 -1.03 1.39 -13.01
C ALA A 42 -0.81 0.31 -11.94
N LEU A 43 -1.61 -0.76 -11.92
CA LEU A 43 -1.49 -1.87 -10.97
C LEU A 43 -0.88 -3.14 -11.62
N ALA A 44 -0.37 -3.05 -12.84
CA ALA A 44 0.34 -4.15 -13.50
C ALA A 44 1.67 -4.50 -12.81
N SER A 45 2.28 -3.55 -12.10
CA SER A 45 3.50 -3.75 -11.32
C SER A 45 3.27 -3.28 -9.90
N LEU A 46 3.33 -4.21 -8.96
CA LEU A 46 3.17 -3.96 -7.53
C LEU A 46 4.51 -4.03 -6.82
N GLU A 47 4.61 -3.31 -5.71
CA GLU A 47 5.73 -3.51 -4.78
C GLU A 47 5.62 -4.89 -4.14
N ASN A 48 4.43 -5.26 -3.67
CA ASN A 48 4.10 -6.58 -3.15
C ASN A 48 2.59 -6.87 -3.27
N ALA A 49 2.22 -8.14 -3.39
CA ALA A 49 0.85 -8.62 -3.18
C ALA A 49 0.77 -9.66 -2.05
N PHE A 50 1.89 -10.33 -1.77
CA PHE A 50 1.98 -11.30 -0.68
C PHE A 50 3.39 -11.30 -0.08
N VAL A 51 3.48 -11.62 1.21
CA VAL A 51 4.76 -11.89 1.87
C VAL A 51 4.67 -13.25 2.57
N PRO A 52 5.51 -14.24 2.20
CA PRO A 52 5.52 -15.54 2.86
C PRO A 52 5.94 -15.44 4.32
N LEU A 53 5.36 -16.27 5.20
CA LEU A 53 5.70 -16.32 6.63
C LEU A 53 7.18 -16.61 6.94
N THR A 54 7.92 -17.21 5.99
CA THR A 54 9.37 -17.44 6.11
C THR A 54 10.21 -16.18 5.92
N THR A 55 9.61 -15.09 5.44
CA THR A 55 10.26 -13.79 5.28
C THR A 55 10.22 -13.04 6.60
N SER A 56 11.38 -12.62 7.09
CA SER A 56 11.48 -11.81 8.30
C SER A 56 10.99 -10.39 8.04
N LEU A 57 10.15 -9.87 8.93
CA LEU A 57 9.76 -8.48 8.96
C LEU A 57 10.89 -7.59 9.47
N GLU A 58 10.95 -6.37 8.93
CA GLU A 58 11.69 -5.30 9.56
C GLU A 58 11.02 -4.91 10.90
N PRO A 59 11.80 -4.46 11.90
CA PRO A 59 11.26 -4.11 13.21
C PRO A 59 10.11 -3.09 13.13
N GLY A 60 9.01 -3.36 13.84
CA GLY A 60 7.85 -2.47 13.91
C GLY A 60 6.80 -2.68 12.83
N MET A 61 7.04 -3.53 11.82
CA MET A 61 6.03 -3.93 10.83
C MET A 61 5.09 -5.03 11.34
N ASP A 62 4.91 -5.15 12.65
CA ASP A 62 4.03 -6.15 13.25
C ASP A 62 2.62 -6.05 12.63
N GLU A 63 1.97 -7.20 12.43
CA GLU A 63 0.64 -7.31 11.82
C GLU A 63 0.54 -6.72 10.39
N ASP A 64 1.57 -6.89 9.55
CA ASP A 64 1.48 -6.53 8.13
C ASP A 64 0.49 -7.43 7.37
N TRP A 65 -0.56 -6.81 6.81
CA TRP A 65 -1.61 -7.50 6.07
C TRP A 65 -1.11 -8.22 4.82
N LEU A 66 0.07 -7.90 4.28
CA LEU A 66 0.65 -8.64 3.14
C LEU A 66 0.90 -10.12 3.47
N TYR A 67 1.06 -10.50 4.74
CA TYR A 67 1.17 -11.91 5.15
C TYR A 67 -0.14 -12.68 5.07
N THR A 68 -1.28 -11.97 5.07
CA THR A 68 -2.60 -12.60 5.05
C THR A 68 -3.05 -12.97 3.63
N GLY A 69 -2.33 -12.51 2.60
CA GLY A 69 -2.79 -12.55 1.21
C GLY A 69 -3.96 -11.61 0.92
N ARG A 70 -4.39 -10.79 1.88
CA ARG A 70 -5.53 -9.86 1.74
C ARG A 70 -5.11 -8.40 1.58
N ALA A 71 -3.87 -8.15 1.14
CA ALA A 71 -3.35 -6.81 0.90
C ALA A 71 -2.54 -6.74 -0.38
N PHE A 72 -2.38 -5.54 -0.92
CA PHE A 72 -1.41 -5.24 -1.95
C PHE A 72 -0.75 -3.90 -1.67
N ALA A 73 0.45 -3.70 -2.24
CA ALA A 73 1.19 -2.46 -2.16
C ALA A 73 1.53 -1.97 -3.56
N ILE A 74 1.08 -0.75 -3.89
CA ILE A 74 1.45 -0.07 -5.14
C ILE A 74 2.96 0.20 -5.14
N ASN A 75 3.59 0.15 -6.31
CA ASN A 75 5.01 0.46 -6.46
C ASN A 75 5.33 1.89 -6.04
N SER A 76 5.99 2.06 -4.89
CA SER A 76 6.34 3.39 -4.35
C SER A 76 7.28 4.19 -5.25
N LEU A 77 8.04 3.55 -6.13
CA LEU A 77 8.89 4.23 -7.12
C LEU A 77 8.10 5.10 -8.11
N MET A 78 6.80 4.84 -8.28
CA MET A 78 5.93 5.72 -9.07
C MET A 78 5.91 7.15 -8.52
N SER A 79 6.12 7.34 -7.23
CA SER A 79 6.16 8.67 -6.64
C SER A 79 7.42 9.43 -7.04
N ASN A 80 8.57 8.76 -7.05
CA ASN A 80 9.83 9.33 -7.58
C ASN A 80 9.74 9.69 -9.06
N ALA A 81 8.98 8.91 -9.83
CA ALA A 81 8.74 9.17 -11.25
C ALA A 81 7.70 10.27 -11.52
N GLY A 82 7.09 10.84 -10.48
CA GLY A 82 6.03 11.85 -10.62
C GLY A 82 4.71 11.28 -11.16
N TRP A 83 4.47 9.98 -11.00
CA TRP A 83 3.25 9.30 -11.43
C TRP A 83 2.29 8.99 -10.27
N LEU A 84 2.76 9.14 -9.03
CA LEU A 84 1.98 8.90 -7.82
C LEU A 84 2.26 10.01 -6.81
N VAL A 85 1.20 10.58 -6.24
CA VAL A 85 1.32 11.53 -5.12
C VAL A 85 0.50 11.08 -3.93
N ALA A 86 0.97 11.41 -2.73
CA ALA A 86 0.32 11.07 -1.47
C ALA A 86 -0.15 12.34 -0.77
N MET A 87 -1.45 12.43 -0.48
CA MET A 87 -2.02 13.44 0.40
C MET A 87 -2.07 12.89 1.82
N ARG A 88 -1.52 13.64 2.76
CA ARG A 88 -1.57 13.27 4.18
C ARG A 88 -2.96 13.57 4.74
N GLU A 89 -3.57 12.59 5.39
CA GLU A 89 -4.82 12.75 6.10
C GLU A 89 -4.65 12.24 7.53
N ASP A 90 -4.67 13.13 8.51
CA ASP A 90 -4.61 12.75 9.93
C ASP A 90 -6.05 12.57 10.46
N ILE A 91 -6.37 11.35 10.91
CA ILE A 91 -7.69 10.97 11.43
C ILE A 91 -7.49 10.45 12.85
N GLY A 92 -7.98 11.20 13.83
CA GLY A 92 -7.71 10.92 15.24
C GLY A 92 -6.20 10.98 15.53
N ALA A 93 -5.64 9.89 16.07
CA ALA A 93 -4.20 9.76 16.35
C ALA A 93 -3.41 9.07 15.22
N GLN A 94 -4.07 8.70 14.12
CA GLN A 94 -3.47 7.94 13.03
C GLN A 94 -3.26 8.82 11.80
N THR A 95 -2.13 8.61 11.13
CA THR A 95 -1.84 9.23 9.83
C THR A 95 -2.21 8.23 8.74
N TYR A 96 -3.02 8.68 7.79
CA TYR A 96 -3.39 7.97 6.59
C TYR A 96 -2.89 8.71 5.35
N TRP A 97 -2.85 8.00 4.24
CA TRP A 97 -2.46 8.56 2.96
C TRP A 97 -3.58 8.34 1.95
N ARG A 98 -3.96 9.41 1.26
CA ARG A 98 -4.81 9.33 0.08
C ARG A 98 -3.91 9.41 -1.14
N ILE A 99 -4.02 8.44 -2.03
CA ILE A 99 -3.11 8.26 -3.16
C ILE A 99 -3.79 8.63 -4.45
N TYR A 100 -3.09 9.44 -5.23
CA TYR A 100 -3.51 9.82 -6.56
C TYR A 100 -2.49 9.34 -7.59
N ILE A 101 -2.98 8.79 -8.70
CA ILE A 101 -2.16 8.35 -9.83
C ILE A 101 -2.40 9.26 -11.02
N ARG A 102 -1.32 9.65 -11.69
CA ARG A 102 -1.37 10.53 -12.85
C ARG A 102 -2.09 9.85 -14.02
N ALA A 103 -3.04 10.56 -14.64
CA ALA A 103 -3.69 10.06 -15.84
C ALA A 103 -2.72 10.02 -17.03
N ALA A 104 -2.88 9.05 -17.94
CA ALA A 104 -2.07 8.94 -19.16
C ALA A 104 -2.28 10.15 -20.08
N THR A 105 -3.55 10.53 -20.26
CA THR A 105 -3.93 11.74 -21.01
C THR A 105 -4.11 12.91 -20.05
N GLN A 106 -3.50 14.05 -20.38
CA GLN A 106 -3.47 15.25 -19.54
C GLN A 106 -4.27 16.40 -20.17
N ASP A 107 -5.35 16.06 -20.88
CA ASP A 107 -6.27 16.99 -21.56
C ASP A 107 -7.59 17.20 -20.80
N GLY A 108 -7.77 16.53 -19.67
CA GLY A 108 -8.98 16.58 -18.84
C GLY A 108 -10.06 15.57 -19.20
N SER A 109 -9.81 14.68 -20.16
CA SER A 109 -10.68 13.53 -20.42
C SER A 109 -10.66 12.48 -19.30
N LEU A 110 -9.58 12.44 -18.52
CA LEU A 110 -9.35 11.49 -17.43
C LEU A 110 -8.81 12.22 -16.19
N GLY A 111 -9.28 11.83 -15.02
CA GLY A 111 -8.88 12.42 -13.73
C GLY A 111 -9.29 13.89 -13.56
N GLU A 112 -8.78 14.51 -12.50
CA GLU A 112 -9.05 15.90 -12.15
C GLU A 112 -7.77 16.64 -11.71
N PRO A 113 -7.70 17.96 -11.87
CA PRO A 113 -6.59 18.75 -11.33
C PRO A 113 -6.55 18.67 -9.80
N LEU A 114 -5.35 18.59 -9.25
CA LEU A 114 -5.15 18.68 -7.80
C LEU A 114 -4.90 20.13 -7.39
N HIS A 115 -5.58 20.55 -6.33
CA HIS A 115 -5.43 21.88 -5.74
C HIS A 115 -4.64 21.86 -4.43
N ASP A 116 -4.67 20.73 -3.72
CA ASP A 116 -3.98 20.54 -2.46
C ASP A 116 -2.51 20.13 -2.66
N THR A 117 -1.70 20.43 -1.65
CA THR A 117 -0.26 20.12 -1.64
C THR A 117 -0.02 18.69 -1.16
N PRO A 118 0.56 17.80 -1.98
CA PRO A 118 0.92 16.47 -1.54
C PRO A 118 2.08 16.50 -0.56
N TRP A 119 2.17 15.47 0.27
CA TRP A 119 3.31 15.23 1.13
C TRP A 119 4.37 14.44 0.36
N ASN A 120 5.55 15.03 0.19
CA ASN A 120 6.70 14.36 -0.40
C ASN A 120 7.47 13.61 0.70
N LEU A 121 7.24 12.30 0.80
CA LEU A 121 7.96 11.44 1.74
C LEU A 121 9.47 11.37 1.46
N TYR A 122 9.89 11.56 0.20
CA TYR A 122 11.30 11.50 -0.20
C TYR A 122 12.09 12.75 0.19
N ALA A 123 11.41 13.87 0.48
CA ALA A 123 12.08 15.10 0.92
C ALA A 123 12.93 14.89 2.20
N ARG A 124 12.64 13.84 2.98
CA ARG A 124 13.47 13.43 4.14
C ARG A 124 14.94 13.15 3.78
N TYR A 125 15.26 12.94 2.51
CA TYR A 125 16.61 12.69 2.02
C TYR A 125 17.34 13.97 1.56
N ASP A 126 16.71 15.15 1.67
CA ASP A 126 17.24 16.43 1.18
C ASP A 126 18.27 17.09 2.11
N LEU A 127 18.82 16.33 3.09
CA LEU A 127 19.82 16.78 4.05
C LEU A 127 19.40 17.97 4.94
N ASP A 128 18.10 18.28 5.03
CA ASP A 128 17.55 19.23 6.00
C ASP A 128 17.02 18.52 7.26
N PRO A 129 17.52 18.86 8.47
CA PRO A 129 17.08 18.21 9.71
C PRO A 129 15.58 18.35 9.98
N ARG A 130 14.96 19.50 9.65
CA ARG A 130 13.53 19.72 9.92
C ARG A 130 12.67 18.83 9.05
N THR A 131 12.99 18.72 7.76
CA THR A 131 12.31 17.81 6.84
C THR A 131 12.48 16.35 7.24
N TYR A 132 13.69 15.95 7.70
CA TYR A 132 13.94 14.59 8.19
C TYR A 132 13.07 14.26 9.42
N GLU A 133 13.05 15.13 10.43
CA GLU A 133 12.26 14.93 11.66
C GLU A 133 10.75 14.83 11.39
N GLN A 134 10.26 15.55 10.38
CA GLN A 134 8.85 15.52 9.98
C GLN A 134 8.49 14.32 9.10
N GLY A 135 9.48 13.61 8.55
CA GLY A 135 9.27 12.48 7.64
C GLY A 135 8.94 12.88 6.20
N GLY A 136 9.39 14.05 5.77
CA GLY A 136 9.09 14.64 4.48
C GLY A 136 8.63 16.09 4.63
N ASP A 137 8.18 16.68 3.53
CA ASP A 137 7.66 18.04 3.49
C ASP A 137 6.53 18.13 2.45
N TYR A 138 5.73 19.20 2.52
CA TYR A 138 4.75 19.49 1.49
C TYR A 138 5.43 19.93 0.19
N ALA A 139 5.01 19.34 -0.91
CA ALA A 139 5.38 19.78 -2.25
C ALA A 139 4.26 20.67 -2.84
N PRO A 140 4.59 21.53 -3.81
CA PRO A 140 3.56 22.27 -4.56
C PRO A 140 2.53 21.32 -5.18
N ALA A 141 1.28 21.77 -5.28
CA ALA A 141 0.23 21.02 -5.97
C ALA A 141 0.70 20.68 -7.40
N PRO A 142 0.69 19.39 -7.79
CA PRO A 142 1.20 18.99 -9.08
C PRO A 142 0.26 19.45 -10.19
N SER A 143 0.82 19.88 -11.31
CA SER A 143 0.02 20.19 -12.50
C SER A 143 -0.53 18.92 -13.15
N GLY A 144 -1.51 19.12 -14.02
CA GLY A 144 -2.11 18.03 -14.79
C GLY A 144 -3.29 17.37 -14.10
N TYR A 145 -3.64 16.17 -14.56
CA TYR A 145 -4.84 15.45 -14.14
C TYR A 145 -4.49 14.13 -13.45
N TRP A 146 -5.20 13.89 -12.35
CA TRP A 146 -4.89 12.84 -11.39
C TRP A 146 -6.16 12.09 -11.00
N VAL A 147 -6.01 10.80 -10.74
CA VAL A 147 -7.12 9.91 -10.38
C VAL A 147 -6.96 9.51 -8.93
N ASP A 148 -8.02 9.70 -8.15
CA ASP A 148 -8.08 9.27 -6.75
C ASP A 148 -8.22 7.75 -6.62
N VAL A 149 -7.08 7.07 -6.50
CA VAL A 149 -7.04 5.61 -6.39
C VAL A 149 -7.53 5.15 -5.02
N THR A 150 -7.41 5.95 -3.98
CA THR A 150 -7.93 5.59 -2.65
C THR A 150 -9.46 5.50 -2.66
N SER A 151 -10.15 6.44 -3.32
CA SER A 151 -11.61 6.35 -3.47
C SER A 151 -12.03 5.16 -4.33
N LEU A 152 -11.31 4.89 -5.43
CA LEU A 152 -11.56 3.70 -6.24
C LEU A 152 -11.36 2.43 -5.42
N ALA A 153 -10.25 2.30 -4.68
CA ALA A 153 -9.95 1.16 -3.83
C ALA A 153 -11.07 0.92 -2.80
N SER A 154 -11.52 1.97 -2.12
CA SER A 154 -12.61 1.89 -1.14
C SER A 154 -13.93 1.37 -1.75
N ALA A 155 -14.24 1.74 -2.99
CA ALA A 155 -15.43 1.24 -3.69
C ALA A 155 -15.41 -0.28 -3.95
N TYR A 156 -14.23 -0.90 -3.93
CA TYR A 156 -14.04 -2.36 -4.04
C TYR A 156 -13.71 -3.01 -2.69
N GLY A 157 -13.91 -2.30 -1.57
CA GLY A 157 -13.68 -2.81 -0.21
C GLY A 157 -12.23 -2.80 0.25
N TRP A 158 -11.32 -2.21 -0.52
CA TRP A 158 -9.92 -2.08 -0.14
C TRP A 158 -9.71 -0.85 0.75
N GLU A 159 -9.11 -1.08 1.91
CA GLU A 159 -8.89 -0.09 2.95
C GLU A 159 -7.41 0.27 3.00
N ARG A 160 -7.12 1.57 2.92
CA ARG A 160 -5.77 2.08 3.20
C ARG A 160 -5.32 1.73 4.61
N GLN A 161 -4.05 1.42 4.77
CA GLN A 161 -3.47 1.13 6.08
C GLN A 161 -2.99 2.41 6.78
N PRO A 162 -3.14 2.51 8.12
CA PRO A 162 -2.54 3.61 8.86
C PRO A 162 -1.02 3.49 8.81
N ALA A 163 -0.36 4.64 8.78
CA ALA A 163 1.08 4.72 9.01
C ALA A 163 1.42 4.22 10.43
N LEU A 164 2.57 3.57 10.55
CA LEU A 164 3.13 3.17 11.83
C LEU A 164 3.54 4.40 12.66
N PRO A 165 3.54 4.33 14.01
CA PRO A 165 3.91 5.48 14.85
C PRO A 165 5.29 6.09 14.55
N ASN A 166 6.22 5.28 14.01
CA ASN A 166 7.58 5.69 13.66
C ASN A 166 7.76 6.10 12.17
N TRP A 167 6.69 6.29 11.40
CA TRP A 167 6.76 6.55 9.95
C TRP A 167 7.64 7.75 9.55
N ARG A 168 7.79 8.71 10.46
CA ARG A 168 8.61 9.91 10.23
C ARG A 168 10.08 9.55 10.06
N THR A 169 10.60 8.69 10.93
CA THR A 169 12.00 8.24 10.88
C THR A 169 12.17 6.94 10.09
N TYR A 170 11.08 6.22 9.81
CA TYR A 170 11.10 4.95 9.08
C TYR A 170 10.19 4.99 7.84
N TYR A 171 10.80 5.05 6.65
CA TYR A 171 10.10 5.27 5.38
C TYR A 171 9.00 4.23 5.09
N LYS A 172 9.32 2.93 5.21
CA LYS A 172 8.34 1.85 5.02
C LYS A 172 7.20 1.90 6.02
N GLY A 173 7.45 2.47 7.20
CA GLY A 173 6.42 2.70 8.21
C GLY A 173 5.31 3.64 7.76
N ALA A 174 5.52 4.44 6.70
CA ALA A 174 4.44 5.24 6.14
C ALA A 174 3.28 4.39 5.60
N ARG A 175 3.55 3.18 5.08
CA ARG A 175 2.53 2.29 4.48
C ARG A 175 1.63 2.98 3.44
N PHE A 176 2.12 4.05 2.82
CA PHE A 176 1.29 4.97 2.02
C PHE A 176 0.74 4.33 0.74
N THR A 177 1.37 3.27 0.24
CA THR A 177 0.92 2.53 -0.94
C THR A 177 0.15 1.25 -0.62
N THR A 178 -0.06 0.93 0.66
CA THR A 178 -0.62 -0.35 1.10
C THR A 178 -2.12 -0.28 1.33
N PHE A 179 -2.84 -1.19 0.68
CA PHE A 179 -4.29 -1.38 0.85
C PHE A 179 -4.57 -2.81 1.27
N ALA A 180 -5.52 -3.01 2.18
CA ALA A 180 -5.97 -4.32 2.62
C ALA A 180 -7.49 -4.42 2.50
N LEU A 181 -7.98 -5.53 1.97
CA LEU A 181 -9.38 -5.90 2.09
C LEU A 181 -9.47 -6.68 3.39
N THR A 182 -10.02 -6.12 4.47
CA THR A 182 -10.01 -6.78 5.79
C THR A 182 -11.22 -7.67 6.02
N SER A 183 -12.34 -7.37 5.33
CA SER A 183 -13.64 -8.00 5.56
C SER A 183 -14.07 -7.98 7.03
N GLY A 184 -13.63 -6.97 7.81
CA GLY A 184 -13.90 -6.86 9.24
C GLY A 184 -13.13 -7.85 10.13
N MET A 185 -12.15 -8.57 9.58
CA MET A 185 -11.32 -9.50 10.35
C MET A 185 -10.19 -8.76 11.07
N SER A 186 -9.75 -9.31 12.21
CA SER A 186 -8.43 -8.95 12.75
C SER A 186 -7.33 -9.59 11.90
N TRP A 187 -6.12 -9.02 11.97
CA TRP A 187 -4.96 -9.59 11.28
C TRP A 187 -4.74 -11.07 11.65
N TYR A 188 -4.81 -11.40 12.94
CA TYR A 188 -4.65 -12.78 13.41
C TYR A 188 -5.72 -13.73 12.85
N ALA A 189 -6.98 -13.27 12.76
CA ALA A 189 -8.06 -14.06 12.17
C ALA A 189 -7.80 -14.33 10.68
N ALA A 190 -7.35 -13.33 9.93
CA ALA A 190 -6.98 -13.48 8.53
C ALA A 190 -5.78 -14.41 8.33
N MET A 191 -4.74 -14.32 9.18
CA MET A 191 -3.60 -15.24 9.14
C MET A 191 -4.00 -16.71 9.34
N ARG A 192 -5.01 -16.95 10.17
CA ARG A 192 -5.56 -18.29 10.45
C ARG A 192 -6.30 -18.91 9.27
N GLU A 193 -6.65 -18.14 8.24
CA GLU A 193 -7.23 -18.65 7.00
C GLU A 193 -6.19 -19.40 6.16
N LEU A 194 -4.93 -18.93 6.17
CA LEU A 194 -3.81 -19.50 5.41
C LEU A 194 -2.94 -20.45 6.24
N TYR A 195 -2.72 -20.14 7.53
CA TYR A 195 -1.73 -20.80 8.35
C TYR A 195 -2.34 -21.54 9.54
N PRO A 196 -1.87 -22.76 9.83
CA PRO A 196 -2.23 -23.44 11.06
C PRO A 196 -1.66 -22.68 12.28
N PRO A 197 -2.30 -22.73 13.45
CA PRO A 197 -1.85 -22.02 14.65
C PRO A 197 -0.40 -22.29 15.01
N GLU A 198 0.08 -23.51 14.79
CA GLU A 198 1.44 -23.94 15.12
C GLU A 198 2.48 -23.23 14.26
N ALA A 199 2.13 -22.82 13.03
CA ALA A 199 3.01 -22.01 12.18
C ALA A 199 3.05 -20.55 12.64
N LEU A 200 1.98 -20.05 13.28
CA LEU A 200 1.92 -18.69 13.81
C LEU A 200 2.57 -18.56 15.19
N ALA A 201 2.81 -19.67 15.88
CA ALA A 201 3.61 -19.73 17.10
C ALA A 201 5.08 -19.51 16.73
N THR A 202 5.52 -18.25 16.72
CA THR A 202 6.92 -17.92 16.41
C THR A 202 7.82 -18.48 17.52
N PRO A 203 8.85 -19.30 17.22
CA PRO A 203 9.95 -19.51 18.16
C PRO A 203 10.57 -18.14 18.42
N THR A 204 10.79 -17.81 19.70
CA THR A 204 11.40 -16.56 20.18
C THR A 204 12.45 -16.01 19.21
N LYS A 205 12.32 -14.72 18.82
CA LYS A 205 13.34 -14.00 18.02
C LYS A 205 14.73 -14.30 18.60
N VAL A 206 15.54 -15.05 17.87
CA VAL A 206 16.97 -15.16 18.18
C VAL A 206 17.56 -13.80 17.82
N LEU A 207 17.74 -12.95 18.83
CA LEU A 207 18.45 -11.69 18.66
C LEU A 207 19.87 -12.02 18.19
N ALA A 208 20.34 -11.33 17.14
CA ALA A 208 21.74 -11.41 16.76
C ALA A 208 22.61 -10.99 17.96
N PRO A 209 23.74 -11.67 18.22
CA PRO A 209 24.65 -11.26 19.29
C PRO A 209 25.10 -9.82 19.07
N THR A 210 25.04 -9.05 20.16
CA THR A 210 25.50 -7.65 20.25
C THR A 210 26.99 -7.52 19.98
#